data_AF-A0A767XEK4-F1
#
_entry.id   AF-A0A767XEK4-F1
#
_cell.length_a   1.000
_cell.length_b   1.000
_cell.length_c   1.000
_cell.angle_alpha   90.00
_cell.angle_beta   90.00
_cell.angle_gamma   90.00
#
_symmetry.space_group_name_H-M   'P 1'
#
loop_
_entity.id
_entity.type
_entity.pdbx_description
1 polymer ?
#
loop_
_entity_poly.entity_id
_entity_poly.type
_entity_poly.pdbx_seq_one_letter_code
_entity_poly.pdbx_strand_id
1 'polypeptide(L)' 'PCEGKFTDKFGQIHYLLLEPEKGKEFKKGDKVLIVCRLSATRYLAERTFYV' A
#
# COMPACT_ATOMS: atom_id res chain seq x y z
N PRO A 1 6.13 1.58 -8.13
CA PRO A 1 5.45 0.37 -7.62
C PRO A 1 6.28 -0.45 -6.63
N CYS A 2 5.64 -0.86 -5.54
CA CYS A 2 6.15 -1.87 -4.60
C CYS A 2 5.05 -2.86 -4.25
N GLU A 3 5.41 -4.07 -3.83
CA GLU A 3 4.43 -5.04 -3.33
C GLU A 3 4.01 -4.71 -1.90
N GLY A 4 2.70 -4.65 -1.67
CA GLY A 4 2.09 -4.57 -0.35
C GLY A 4 1.29 -5.82 -0.04
N LYS A 5 1.22 -6.17 1.25
CA LYS A 5 0.28 -7.17 1.76
C LYS A 5 -0.59 -6.55 2.84
N PHE A 6 -1.86 -6.92 2.86
CA PHE A 6 -2.70 -6.70 4.04
C PHE A 6 -3.52 -7.94 4.32
N THR A 7 -3.92 -8.05 5.58
CA THR A 7 -4.82 -9.10 6.05
C THR A 7 -6.16 -8.44 6.34
N ASP A 8 -7.24 -8.94 5.74
CA ASP A 8 -8.57 -8.42 6.03
C ASP A 8 -9.10 -8.92 7.38
N LYS A 9 -10.30 -8.46 7.76
CA LYS A 9 -10.94 -8.82 9.03
C LYS A 9 -11.27 -10.32 9.16
N PHE A 10 -11.23 -11.08 8.07
CA PHE A 10 -11.48 -12.52 8.05
C PHE A 10 -10.19 -13.34 8.02
N GLY A 11 -9.02 -12.67 8.08
CA GLY A 11 -7.71 -13.35 8.03
C GLY A 11 -7.22 -13.65 6.62
N GLN A 12 -7.94 -13.24 5.57
CA GLN A 12 -7.49 -13.46 4.20
C GLN A 12 -6.34 -12.49 3.86
N ILE A 13 -5.28 -13.03 3.26
CA ILE A 13 -4.12 -12.25 2.81
C ILE A 13 -4.35 -11.79 1.37
N HIS A 14 -4.20 -10.50 1.14
CA HIS A 14 -4.30 -9.86 -0.16
C HIS A 14 -2.97 -9.21 -0.54
N TYR A 15 -2.55 -9.36 -1.79
CA TYR A 15 -1.33 -8.75 -2.34
C TYR A 15 -1.70 -7.71 -3.38
N LEU A 16 -1.06 -6.54 -3.30
CA LEU A 16 -1.37 -5.38 -4.16
C LEU A 16 -0.08 -4.70 -4.64
N LEU A 17 -0.13 -4.08 -5.84
CA LEU A 17 0.90 -3.15 -6.28
C LEU A 17 0.58 -1.74 -5.76
N LEU A 18 1.48 -1.22 -4.93
CA LEU A 18 1.37 0.09 -4.30
C LEU A 18 2.27 1.10 -5.00
N GLU A 19 1.70 2.24 -5.37
CA GLU A 19 2.43 3.41 -5.83
C GLU A 19 2.62 4.38 -4.67
N PRO A 20 3.86 4.81 -4.42
CA PRO A 20 4.09 5.94 -3.54
C PRO A 20 3.66 7.23 -4.23
N GLU A 21 3.39 8.25 -3.43
CA GLU A 21 3.29 9.61 -3.94
C GLU A 21 4.57 10.02 -4.68
N LYS A 22 4.44 10.95 -5.62
CA LYS A 22 5.56 11.39 -6.46
C LYS A 22 6.75 11.87 -5.61
N GLY A 23 7.92 11.29 -5.87
CA GLY A 23 9.16 11.62 -5.15
C GLY A 23 9.29 10.96 -3.77
N LYS A 24 8.35 10.10 -3.37
CA LYS A 24 8.46 9.26 -2.17
C LYS A 24 8.78 7.82 -2.56
N GLU A 25 9.31 7.08 -1.60
CA GLU A 25 9.61 5.65 -1.74
C GLU A 25 9.14 4.90 -0.50
N PHE A 26 8.75 3.64 -0.69
CA PHE A 26 8.47 2.71 0.40
C PHE A 26 9.68 1.83 0.67
N LYS A 27 9.88 1.50 1.94
CA LYS A 27 10.85 0.49 2.40
C LYS A 27 10.10 -0.73 2.92
N LYS A 28 10.76 -1.89 2.85
CA LYS A 28 10.20 -3.13 3.41
C LYS A 28 9.90 -2.92 4.91
N GLY A 29 8.67 -3.22 5.29
CA GLY A 29 8.18 -3.03 6.67
C GLY A 29 7.44 -1.73 6.91
N ASP A 30 7.44 -0.79 5.95
CA ASP A 30 6.61 0.41 6.05
C ASP A 30 5.12 0.04 6.13
N LYS A 31 4.42 0.69 7.06
CA LYS A 31 2.96 0.71 7.11
C LYS A 31 2.46 1.86 6.26
N VAL A 32 1.50 1.57 5.39
CA VAL A 32 0.99 2.52 4.40
C VAL A 32 -0.53 2.46 4.36
N LEU A 33 -1.15 3.57 4.03
CA LEU A 33 -2.59 3.71 3.83
C LEU A 33 -2.86 3.71 2.32
N ILE A 34 -3.76 2.86 1.86
CA ILE A 34 -4.25 2.90 0.47
C ILE A 34 -5.24 4.05 0.33
N VAL A 35 -4.97 4.99 -0.57
CA VAL A 35 -5.75 6.23 -0.72
C VAL A 35 -6.64 6.20 -1.96
N CYS A 36 -6.16 5.62 -3.06
CA CYS A 36 -6.90 5.59 -4.32
C CYS A 36 -6.56 4.36 -5.15
N ARG A 37 -7.55 3.82 -5.89
CA ARG A 37 -7.31 2.78 -6.90
C ARG A 37 -6.97 3.45 -8.23
N LEU A 38 -5.75 3.23 -8.73
CA LEU A 38 -5.27 3.81 -9.99
C LEU A 38 -5.63 2.93 -11.20
N SER A 39 -5.68 1.61 -11.02
CA SER A 39 -6.06 0.65 -12.07
C SER A 39 -6.61 -0.64 -11.47
N ALA A 40 -6.85 -1.65 -12.31
CA ALA A 40 -7.30 -2.96 -11.87
C ALA A 40 -6.39 -3.57 -10.78
N THR A 41 -5.08 -3.34 -10.88
CA THR A 41 -4.04 -3.98 -10.04
C THR A 41 -3.14 -3.00 -9.28
N ARG A 42 -3.30 -1.67 -9.47
CA ARG A 42 -2.40 -0.63 -8.94
C ARG A 42 -3.14 0.36 -8.05
N TYR A 43 -2.57 0.67 -6.89
CA TYR A 43 -3.17 1.51 -5.87
C TYR A 43 -2.18 2.58 -5.40
N LEU A 44 -2.63 3.83 -5.29
CA LEU A 44 -1.87 4.88 -4.63
C LEU A 44 -1.92 4.65 -3.13
N ALA A 45 -0.76 4.71 -2.48
CA ALA A 45 -0.64 4.61 -1.04
C ALA A 45 0.27 5.71 -0.47
N GLU A 46 0.03 6.04 0.79
CA GLU A 46 0.78 7.04 1.53
C GLU A 46 1.36 6.41 2.80
N ARG A 47 2.58 6.81 3.17
CA ARG A 47 3.17 6.35 4.45
C ARG A 47 2.35 6.89 5.62
N THR A 48 1.88 6.00 6.47
CA THR A 48 1.19 6.37 7.69
C THR A 48 2.22 6.79 8.74
N PHE A 49 2.12 8.01 9.27
CA PHE A 49 2.98 8.53 10.36
C PHE A 49 2.25 8.62 11.70
N TYR A 50 1.12 7.93 11.87
CA TYR A 50 0.43 7.93 13.17
C TYR A 50 1.16 6.99 14.15
N VAL A 51 1.60 7.62 15.24
CA VAL A 51 2.28 7.06 16.43
C VAL A 51 1.39 6.08 17.16
#